data_AF-Q5C7Q2-F1
#
_entry.id   AF-Q5C7Q2-F1
#
_cell.length_a   1.000
_cell.length_b   1.000
_cell.length_c   1.000
_cell.angle_alpha   90.00
_cell.angle_beta   90.00
_cell.angle_gamma   90.00
#
_symmetry.space_group_name_H-M   'P 1'
#
loop_
_entity.id
_entity.type
_entity.pdbx_description
1 polymer ?
#
loop_
_entity_poly.entity_id
_entity_poly.type
_entity_poly.pdbx_seq_one_letter_code
_entity_poly.pdbx_strand_id
1 'polypeptide(L)'
;DGVVDSFSDAVSLFGPEVFHRDGYLVIADPIDGCKRIQPPPAIDTTSPDSNKNSSVSFVSYFVLIQRGGCYFDLKVLNAQQEGYTGVIVFNTMNDKIFPMDGGERASQILIPSVMVDKRAGLKLMNYSIVNGSKEFVISMVSFYSLPLKYVLLSLLILVGISLLILVISFTIHLCRFWRRIHRGRLSRRHLR
;
A
#
# COMPACT_ATOMS: atom_id res chain seq x y z
N ASP A 1 16.90 -6.31 14.69
CA ASP A 1 15.60 -6.21 14.00
C ASP A 1 14.46 -6.20 15.01
N GLY A 2 14.09 -5.01 15.49
CA GLY A 2 12.97 -4.85 16.41
C GLY A 2 12.13 -3.69 15.92
N VAL A 3 10.89 -3.97 15.50
CA VAL A 3 9.91 -2.93 15.24
C VAL A 3 9.64 -2.23 16.57
N VAL A 4 10.07 -0.97 16.69
CA VAL A 4 9.90 -0.18 17.92
C VAL A 4 8.48 0.34 18.05
N ASP A 5 7.87 0.73 16.92
CA ASP A 5 6.51 1.24 16.88
C ASP A 5 5.83 0.95 15.54
N SER A 6 4.50 0.94 15.55
CA SER A 6 3.66 0.79 14.38
C SER A 6 2.52 1.80 14.45
N PHE A 7 2.18 2.38 13.31
CA PHE A 7 1.19 3.44 13.19
C PHE A 7 0.11 3.03 12.20
N SER A 8 -1.15 3.32 12.53
CA SER A 8 -2.22 3.25 11.55
C SER A 8 -2.08 4.39 10.55
N ASP A 9 -2.34 4.09 9.29
CA ASP A 9 -2.24 5.04 8.19
C ASP A 9 -3.36 4.84 7.15
N ALA A 10 -3.50 5.81 6.25
CA ALA A 10 -4.29 5.66 5.04
C ALA A 10 -3.50 6.13 3.82
N VAL A 11 -3.42 5.27 2.81
CA VAL A 11 -2.79 5.58 1.53
C VAL A 11 -3.60 6.64 0.79
N SER A 12 -2.90 7.58 0.14
CA SER A 12 -3.51 8.59 -0.72
C SER A 12 -4.23 7.99 -1.93
N LEU A 13 -5.22 8.72 -2.46
CA LEU A 13 -5.94 8.35 -3.69
C LEU A 13 -5.20 8.79 -4.97
N PHE A 14 -3.98 9.31 -4.82
CA PHE A 14 -3.12 9.80 -5.89
C PHE A 14 -1.68 9.33 -5.67
N GLY A 15 -0.88 9.38 -6.73
CA GLY A 15 0.45 8.79 -6.73
C GLY A 15 0.41 7.26 -6.80
N PRO A 16 1.59 6.61 -6.77
CA PRO A 16 1.68 5.16 -6.79
C PRO A 16 1.21 4.55 -5.46
N GLU A 17 0.81 3.28 -5.53
CA GLU A 17 0.56 2.47 -4.34
C GLU A 17 1.82 2.35 -3.48
N VAL A 18 1.61 2.19 -2.17
CA VAL A 18 2.68 1.92 -1.22
C VAL A 18 3.10 0.45 -1.35
N PHE A 19 4.32 0.22 -1.81
CA PHE A 19 5.02 -1.06 -1.68
C PHE A 19 6.00 -1.00 -0.52
N HIS A 20 6.50 -2.15 -0.08
CA HIS A 20 7.52 -2.20 0.96
C HIS A 20 8.70 -1.30 0.57
N ARG A 21 8.88 -0.22 1.33
CA ARG A 21 9.96 0.76 1.16
C ARG A 21 10.43 1.24 2.51
N ASP A 22 11.75 1.25 2.66
CA ASP A 22 12.44 1.74 3.84
C ASP A 22 13.05 3.10 3.53
N GLY A 23 13.02 4.01 4.50
CA GLY A 23 13.62 5.33 4.35
C GLY A 23 13.83 6.03 5.67
N TYR A 24 14.80 6.96 5.70
CA TYR A 24 14.98 7.83 6.85
C TYR A 24 13.97 8.98 6.81
N LEU A 25 13.50 9.38 7.98
CA LEU A 25 12.49 10.43 8.09
C LEU A 25 13.13 11.81 8.29
N VAL A 26 12.64 12.80 7.56
CA VAL A 26 12.98 14.21 7.72
C VAL A 26 11.69 14.99 8.02
N ILE A 27 11.76 15.97 8.89
CA ILE A 27 10.63 16.89 9.13
C ILE A 27 10.68 17.99 8.08
N ALA A 28 9.55 18.26 7.42
CA ALA A 28 9.48 19.34 6.45
C ALA A 28 9.74 20.71 7.09
N ASP A 29 10.42 21.58 6.35
CA ASP A 29 10.55 23.00 6.65
C ASP A 29 10.29 23.81 5.36
N PRO A 30 9.18 24.57 5.26
CA PRO A 30 8.13 24.74 6.28
C PRO A 30 7.34 23.45 6.55
N ILE A 31 6.88 23.30 7.80
CA ILE A 31 6.21 22.07 8.27
C ILE A 31 4.94 21.72 7.51
N ASP A 32 4.25 22.72 6.94
CA ASP A 32 3.06 22.49 6.14
C ASP A 32 3.38 22.06 4.70
N GLY A 33 4.63 22.13 4.24
CA GLY A 33 5.01 21.75 2.88
C GLY A 33 4.26 22.50 1.77
N CYS A 34 3.66 23.67 2.07
CA CYS A 34 2.88 24.43 1.09
C CYS A 34 3.75 25.28 0.17
N LYS A 35 5.01 25.50 0.57
CA LYS A 35 6.05 26.08 -0.26
C LYS A 35 7.14 25.03 -0.48
N ARG A 36 8.11 25.40 -1.32
CA ARG A 36 9.35 24.63 -1.49
C ARG A 36 9.95 24.31 -0.12
N ILE A 37 10.20 23.03 0.14
CA ILE A 37 10.80 22.55 1.39
C ILE A 37 12.30 22.37 1.22
N GLN A 38 13.02 22.14 2.31
CA GLN A 38 14.44 21.79 2.23
C GLN A 38 14.65 20.37 1.68
N PRO A 39 15.67 20.14 0.85
CA PRO A 39 16.01 18.81 0.37
C PRO A 39 16.49 17.90 1.51
N PRO A 40 16.46 16.57 1.33
CA PRO A 40 17.02 15.64 2.29
C PRO A 40 18.50 15.95 2.59
N PRO A 41 19.02 15.59 3.78
CA PRO A 41 20.44 15.74 4.09
C PRO A 41 21.32 15.08 3.04
N ALA A 42 22.34 15.82 2.58
CA ALA A 42 23.30 15.31 1.60
C ALA A 42 23.92 14.01 2.11
N ILE A 43 24.04 13.03 1.21
CA ILE A 43 24.79 11.81 1.49
C ILE A 43 26.25 12.21 1.53
N ASP A 44 26.85 12.28 2.72
CA ASP A 44 28.30 12.33 2.85
C ASP A 44 28.86 11.02 2.28
N THR A 45 29.26 11.05 1.00
CA THR A 45 30.01 9.99 0.32
C THR A 45 31.44 9.85 0.87
N THR A 46 31.75 10.51 1.98
CA THR A 46 33.04 10.57 2.65
C THR A 46 33.09 9.75 3.94
N SER A 47 32.19 8.78 4.13
CA SER A 47 32.47 7.72 5.11
C SER A 47 33.70 6.93 4.64
N PRO A 48 34.81 6.89 5.40
CA PRO A 48 36.08 6.31 4.96
C PRO A 48 36.11 4.78 4.95
N ASP A 49 34.98 4.08 5.03
CA ASP A 49 34.92 2.62 4.83
C ASP A 49 34.73 2.29 3.35
N SER A 50 35.76 2.66 2.59
CA SER A 50 35.99 2.26 1.21
C SER A 50 36.45 0.80 1.12
N ASN A 51 35.66 -0.14 1.63
CA ASN A 51 35.80 -1.53 1.19
C ASN A 51 34.90 -1.74 -0.03
N LYS A 52 35.54 -1.47 -1.18
CA LYS A 52 35.16 -1.78 -2.55
C LYS A 52 34.23 -2.99 -2.62
N ASN A 53 32.94 -2.70 -2.79
CA ASN A 53 31.94 -3.41 -3.60
C ASN A 53 30.64 -2.57 -3.57
N SER A 54 30.78 -1.24 -3.71
CA SER A 54 29.71 -0.27 -3.49
C SER A 54 28.65 -0.39 -4.58
N SER A 55 27.72 -1.34 -4.41
CA SER A 55 26.35 -1.16 -4.86
C SER A 55 25.92 0.22 -4.37
N VAL A 56 25.58 1.11 -5.29
CA VAL A 56 25.05 2.44 -4.97
C VAL A 56 23.82 2.23 -4.07
N SER A 57 24.01 2.35 -2.75
CA SER A 57 22.92 2.26 -1.80
C SER A 57 22.14 3.55 -1.94
N PHE A 58 21.08 3.53 -2.74
CA PHE A 58 20.14 4.63 -2.85
C PHE A 58 19.46 4.83 -1.49
N VAL A 59 20.01 5.75 -0.69
CA VAL A 59 19.42 6.12 0.59
C VAL A 59 18.08 6.80 0.30
N SER A 60 17.00 6.13 0.68
CA SER A 60 15.64 6.67 0.54
C SER A 60 15.34 7.57 1.73
N TYR A 61 14.79 8.74 1.45
CA TYR A 61 14.32 9.68 2.46
C TYR A 61 12.83 9.89 2.31
N PHE A 62 12.13 9.87 3.44
CA PHE A 62 10.72 10.24 3.54
C PHE A 62 10.61 11.58 4.27
N VAL A 63 9.57 12.34 3.97
CA VAL A 63 9.30 13.59 4.65
C VAL A 63 7.99 13.54 5.43
N LEU A 64 8.02 14.08 6.65
CA LEU A 64 6.85 14.28 7.50
C LEU A 64 6.32 15.71 7.31
N ILE A 65 5.06 15.82 6.89
CA ILE A 65 4.39 17.10 6.60
C ILE A 65 3.12 17.23 7.43
N GLN A 66 2.85 18.42 7.96
CA GLN A 66 1.61 18.72 8.66
C GLN A 66 0.45 19.01 7.70
N ARG A 67 -0.73 18.47 8.00
CA ARG A 67 -1.97 18.84 7.30
C ARG A 67 -2.36 20.31 7.54
N GLY A 68 -2.82 20.97 6.48
CA GLY A 68 -3.37 22.35 6.52
C GLY A 68 -2.72 23.25 5.47
N GLY A 69 -3.20 24.49 5.33
CA GLY A 69 -2.59 25.53 4.47
C GLY A 69 -2.81 25.38 2.95
N CYS A 70 -2.73 24.17 2.40
CA CYS A 70 -2.85 23.88 0.97
C CYS A 70 -3.29 22.44 0.70
N TYR A 71 -3.55 22.13 -0.58
CA TYR A 71 -3.93 20.79 -1.05
C TYR A 71 -2.85 19.74 -0.83
N PHE A 72 -3.26 18.48 -0.69
CA PHE A 72 -2.35 17.36 -0.39
C PHE A 72 -1.41 17.04 -1.54
N ASP A 73 -1.90 17.06 -2.78
CA ASP A 73 -1.10 16.87 -3.98
C ASP A 73 0.03 17.90 -4.10
N LEU A 74 -0.21 19.17 -3.76
CA LEU A 74 0.82 20.21 -3.76
C LEU A 74 1.93 19.91 -2.74
N LYS A 75 1.57 19.45 -1.54
CA LYS A 75 2.55 19.07 -0.50
C LYS A 75 3.46 17.95 -1.00
N VAL A 76 2.86 16.92 -1.58
CA VAL A 76 3.59 15.75 -2.08
C VAL A 76 4.43 16.14 -3.31
N LEU A 77 3.93 17.02 -4.18
CA LEU A 77 4.68 17.52 -5.32
C LEU A 77 5.92 18.32 -4.88
N ASN A 78 5.77 19.21 -3.90
CA ASN A 78 6.90 19.98 -3.35
C ASN A 78 7.97 19.04 -2.77
N ALA A 79 7.56 18.00 -2.04
CA ALA A 79 8.50 16.99 -1.55
C ALA A 79 9.18 16.21 -2.67
N GLN A 80 8.42 15.78 -3.69
CA GLN A 80 8.97 15.08 -4.84
C GLN A 80 10.02 15.91 -5.58
N GLN A 81 9.78 17.21 -5.75
CA GLN A 81 10.70 18.11 -6.44
C GLN A 81 12.03 18.29 -5.70
N GLU A 82 12.05 18.09 -4.38
CA GLU A 82 13.26 18.14 -3.57
C GLU A 82 13.93 16.78 -3.39
N GLY A 83 13.46 15.73 -4.07
CA GLY A 83 14.10 14.41 -4.09
C GLY A 83 13.70 13.47 -2.97
N TYR A 84 12.62 13.75 -2.24
CA TYR A 84 12.04 12.77 -1.32
C TYR A 84 11.40 11.61 -2.10
N THR A 85 11.43 10.42 -1.50
CA THR A 85 10.97 9.16 -2.12
C THR A 85 9.65 8.66 -1.57
N GLY A 86 9.10 9.35 -0.57
CA GLY A 86 7.82 9.06 0.06
C GLY A 86 7.42 10.17 1.02
N VAL A 87 6.11 10.32 1.24
CA VAL A 87 5.57 11.39 2.08
C VAL A 87 4.62 10.84 3.14
N ILE A 88 4.79 11.30 4.37
CA ILE A 88 3.87 11.04 5.48
C ILE A 88 3.23 12.36 5.85
N VAL A 89 1.92 12.49 5.67
CA VAL A 89 1.16 13.65 6.13
C VAL A 89 0.51 13.32 7.47
N PHE A 90 0.80 14.07 8.53
CA PHE A 90 0.10 13.88 9.79
C PHE A 90 -1.06 14.86 9.94
N ASN A 91 -2.18 14.33 10.42
CA ASN A 91 -3.38 15.13 10.66
C ASN A 91 -3.19 16.07 11.85
N THR A 92 -4.03 17.10 11.94
CA THR A 92 -4.09 18.00 13.11
C THR A 92 -5.13 17.56 14.14
N MET A 93 -5.83 16.45 13.89
CA MET A 93 -6.80 15.82 14.79
C MET A 93 -6.32 14.41 15.16
N ASN A 94 -6.54 14.03 16.42
CA ASN A 94 -6.28 12.67 16.91
C ASN A 94 -7.30 11.69 16.31
N ASP A 95 -6.89 10.43 16.12
CA ASP A 95 -7.75 9.32 15.68
C ASP A 95 -8.52 9.58 14.38
N LYS A 96 -8.06 10.55 13.57
CA LYS A 96 -8.65 10.91 12.28
C LYS A 96 -7.65 10.68 11.17
N ILE A 97 -7.88 9.60 10.44
CA ILE A 97 -7.09 9.18 9.29
C ILE A 97 -8.07 8.98 8.14
N PHE A 98 -7.72 9.47 6.95
CA PHE A 98 -8.51 9.27 5.75
C PHE A 98 -7.61 9.28 4.52
N PRO A 99 -7.99 8.59 3.43
CA PRO A 99 -7.28 8.66 2.16
C PRO A 99 -7.25 10.11 1.68
N MET A 100 -6.06 10.65 1.41
CA MET A 100 -5.93 12.00 0.92
C MET A 100 -6.40 12.06 -0.54
N ASP A 101 -7.32 12.97 -0.82
CA ASP A 101 -7.74 13.26 -2.19
C ASP A 101 -6.80 14.27 -2.86
N GLY A 102 -6.61 14.09 -4.16
CA GLY A 102 -5.72 14.91 -4.97
C GLY A 102 -6.48 16.04 -5.66
N GLY A 103 -5.81 17.17 -5.88
CA GLY A 103 -6.32 18.26 -6.71
C GLY A 103 -5.82 18.15 -8.15
N GLU A 104 -5.62 19.31 -8.79
CA GLU A 104 -5.18 19.44 -10.19
C GLU A 104 -3.79 18.84 -10.46
N ARG A 105 -2.95 18.67 -9.43
CA ARG A 105 -1.56 18.21 -9.56
C ARG A 105 -1.40 16.73 -9.25
N ALA A 106 -2.48 16.04 -8.90
CA ALA A 106 -2.48 14.62 -8.52
C ALA A 106 -1.83 13.72 -9.57
N SER A 107 -2.02 14.02 -10.86
CA SER A 107 -1.45 13.27 -11.99
C SER A 107 0.07 13.40 -12.14
N GLN A 108 0.68 14.38 -11.48
CA GLN A 108 2.13 14.63 -11.52
C GLN A 108 2.89 13.91 -10.39
N ILE A 109 2.17 13.26 -9.48
CA ILE A 109 2.74 12.60 -8.31
C ILE A 109 3.22 11.19 -8.70
N LEU A 110 4.50 10.94 -8.42
CA LEU A 110 5.25 9.72 -8.74
C LEU A 110 5.81 9.04 -7.49
N ILE A 111 5.66 9.64 -6.31
CA ILE A 111 6.09 9.08 -5.03
C ILE A 111 4.88 8.71 -4.16
N PRO A 112 4.95 7.60 -3.41
CA PRO A 112 3.85 7.18 -2.55
C PRO A 112 3.64 8.17 -1.40
N SER A 113 2.41 8.27 -0.94
CA SER A 113 2.08 9.09 0.23
C SER A 113 1.00 8.47 1.10
N VAL A 114 1.11 8.68 2.41
CA VAL A 114 0.17 8.18 3.42
C VAL A 114 -0.19 9.29 4.39
N MET A 115 -1.38 9.18 5.00
CA MET A 115 -1.79 9.99 6.13
C MET A 115 -1.72 9.20 7.43
N VAL A 116 -1.23 9.83 8.50
CA VAL A 116 -1.34 9.33 9.89
C VAL A 116 -2.11 10.32 10.76
N ASP A 117 -2.52 9.91 11.95
CA ASP A 117 -3.19 10.82 12.89
C ASP A 117 -2.19 11.79 13.55
N LYS A 118 -2.70 12.76 14.32
CA LYS A 118 -1.84 13.75 15.01
C LYS A 118 -0.86 13.10 15.97
N ARG A 119 -1.28 12.13 16.77
CA ARG A 119 -0.44 11.49 17.79
C ARG A 119 0.72 10.72 17.15
N ALA A 120 0.44 9.97 16.09
CA ALA A 120 1.44 9.28 15.29
C ALA A 120 2.43 10.28 14.68
N GLY A 121 1.94 11.37 14.08
CA GLY A 121 2.79 12.43 13.53
C GLY A 121 3.75 13.03 14.55
N LEU A 122 3.26 13.40 15.72
CA LEU A 122 4.09 13.93 16.80
C LEU A 122 5.12 12.91 17.30
N LYS A 123 4.77 11.63 17.33
CA LYS A 123 5.71 10.55 17.71
C LYS A 123 6.77 10.33 16.63
N LEU A 124 6.39 10.35 15.36
CA LEU A 124 7.27 10.23 14.21
C LEU A 124 8.34 11.34 14.18
N MET A 125 8.04 12.55 14.67
CA MET A 125 9.06 13.61 14.79
C MET A 125 10.28 13.17 15.61
N ASN A 126 10.09 12.34 16.64
CA ASN A 126 11.18 11.82 17.46
C ASN A 126 12.03 10.76 16.74
N TYR A 127 11.53 10.19 15.63
CA TYR A 127 12.26 9.25 14.78
C TYR A 127 12.86 9.91 13.54
N SER A 128 12.73 11.23 13.41
CA SER A 128 13.37 11.97 12.34
C SER A 128 14.88 12.04 12.56
N ILE A 129 15.63 12.24 11.47
CA ILE A 129 17.06 12.53 11.56
C ILE A 129 17.22 13.88 12.27
N VAL A 130 17.77 13.83 13.48
CA VAL A 130 18.18 15.01 14.24
C VAL A 130 19.70 15.06 14.27
N ASN A 131 20.30 16.18 13.88
CA ASN A 131 21.76 16.39 13.88
C ASN A 131 22.58 15.32 13.13
N GLY A 132 22.02 14.74 12.06
CA GLY A 132 22.70 13.73 11.25
C GLY A 132 22.70 12.31 11.83
N SER A 133 22.07 12.08 12.99
CA SER A 133 21.92 10.74 13.57
C SER A 133 20.86 9.93 12.80
N LYS A 134 21.26 8.73 12.35
CA LYS A 134 20.43 7.79 11.57
C LYS A 134 20.04 6.58 12.42
N GLU A 135 19.38 6.83 13.55
CA GLU A 135 19.04 5.78 14.52
C GLU A 135 17.82 4.95 14.09
N PHE A 136 16.85 5.59 13.43
CA PHE A 136 15.58 4.96 13.05
C PHE A 136 15.39 4.94 11.54
N VAL A 137 14.83 3.84 11.05
CA VAL A 137 14.37 3.68 9.66
C VAL A 137 12.85 3.51 9.71
N ILE A 138 12.16 4.23 8.84
CA ILE A 138 10.72 4.09 8.66
C ILE A 138 10.47 3.14 7.51
N SER A 139 9.65 2.13 7.75
CA SER A 139 9.19 1.18 6.72
C SER A 139 7.73 1.45 6.39
N MET A 140 7.45 1.84 5.15
CA MET A 140 6.09 1.83 4.63
C MET A 140 5.80 0.43 4.07
N VAL A 141 4.84 -0.28 4.65
CA VAL A 141 4.57 -1.68 4.30
C VAL A 141 3.10 -1.84 3.93
N SER A 142 2.83 -2.39 2.75
CA SER A 142 1.49 -2.81 2.37
C SER A 142 1.38 -4.33 2.53
N PHE A 143 0.63 -4.76 3.54
CA PHE A 143 0.35 -6.18 3.79
C PHE A 143 -0.56 -6.80 2.71
N TYR A 144 -1.19 -5.98 1.87
CA TYR A 144 -2.19 -6.40 0.89
C TYR A 144 -1.67 -6.50 -0.54
N SER A 145 -0.50 -5.94 -0.85
CA SER A 145 -0.19 -5.60 -2.23
C SER A 145 0.15 -6.78 -3.14
N LEU A 146 0.65 -7.94 -2.65
CA LEU A 146 1.15 -8.97 -3.60
C LEU A 146 0.95 -10.46 -3.25
N PRO A 147 0.98 -10.96 -1.99
CA PRO A 147 0.73 -12.39 -1.76
C PRO A 147 -0.75 -12.69 -1.54
N LEU A 148 -1.42 -11.97 -0.64
CA LEU A 148 -2.74 -12.37 -0.14
C LEU A 148 -3.85 -12.20 -1.19
N LYS A 149 -3.84 -11.11 -1.96
CA LYS A 149 -4.84 -10.87 -3.03
C LYS A 149 -4.79 -11.95 -4.12
N TYR A 150 -3.60 -12.34 -4.55
CA TYR A 150 -3.42 -13.37 -5.57
C TYR A 150 -3.71 -14.77 -5.03
N VAL A 151 -3.37 -15.05 -3.77
CA VAL A 151 -3.75 -16.29 -3.08
C VAL A 151 -5.27 -16.40 -2.91
N LEU A 152 -5.95 -15.31 -2.55
CA LEU A 152 -7.41 -15.31 -2.43
C LEU A 152 -8.08 -15.46 -3.79
N LEU A 153 -7.58 -14.79 -4.83
CA LEU A 153 -8.07 -14.93 -6.19
C LEU A 153 -7.88 -16.36 -6.72
N SER A 154 -6.71 -16.97 -6.49
CA SER A 154 -6.46 -18.35 -6.91
C SER A 154 -7.34 -19.35 -6.17
N LEU A 155 -7.59 -19.13 -4.87
CA LEU A 155 -8.53 -19.93 -4.08
C LEU A 155 -9.97 -19.81 -4.61
N LEU A 156 -10.42 -18.59 -4.94
CA LEU A 156 -11.75 -18.36 -5.51
C LEU A 156 -11.93 -19.05 -6.86
N ILE A 157 -10.92 -19.00 -7.73
CA ILE A 157 -10.93 -19.69 -9.03
C ILE A 157 -11.00 -21.21 -8.82
N LEU A 158 -10.18 -21.76 -7.91
CA LEU A 158 -10.18 -23.20 -7.62
C LEU A 158 -11.54 -23.69 -7.12
N VAL A 159 -12.13 -22.98 -6.15
CA VAL A 159 -13.46 -23.30 -5.62
C VAL A 159 -14.53 -23.15 -6.71
N GLY A 160 -14.45 -22.10 -7.53
CA GLY A 160 -15.38 -21.86 -8.64
C GLY A 160 -15.39 -23.00 -9.67
N ILE A 161 -14.20 -23.48 -10.08
CA ILE A 161 -14.08 -24.62 -11.00
C ILE A 161 -14.66 -25.89 -10.37
N SER A 162 -14.37 -26.15 -9.07
CA SER A 162 -14.88 -27.33 -8.38
C SER A 162 -16.42 -27.37 -8.33
N LEU A 163 -17.05 -26.23 -8.03
CA LEU A 163 -18.51 -26.10 -8.01
C LEU A 163 -19.11 -26.28 -9.41
N LEU A 164 -18.46 -25.73 -10.45
CA LEU A 164 -18.91 -25.88 -11.83
C LEU A 164 -18.88 -27.34 -12.29
N ILE A 165 -17.83 -28.10 -11.93
CA ILE A 165 -17.75 -29.55 -12.20
C ILE A 165 -18.88 -30.31 -11.48
N LEU A 166 -19.16 -29.99 -10.22
CA LEU A 166 -20.24 -30.62 -9.47
C LEU A 166 -21.62 -30.33 -10.07
N VAL A 167 -21.88 -29.08 -10.48
CA VAL A 167 -23.14 -28.69 -11.14
C VAL A 167 -23.30 -29.39 -12.50
N ILE A 168 -22.24 -29.47 -13.31
CA ILE A 168 -22.29 -30.21 -14.58
C ILE A 168 -22.54 -31.70 -14.35
N SER A 169 -21.85 -32.31 -13.38
CA SER A 169 -22.07 -33.72 -13.03
C SER A 169 -23.51 -33.96 -12.56
N PHE A 170 -24.04 -33.09 -11.70
CA PHE A 170 -25.39 -33.19 -11.17
C PHE A 170 -26.45 -33.00 -12.26
N THR A 171 -26.29 -32.03 -13.16
CA THR A 171 -27.20 -31.82 -14.30
C THR A 171 -27.18 -33.00 -15.27
N ILE A 172 -26.01 -33.58 -15.55
CA ILE A 172 -25.89 -34.83 -16.32
C ILE A 172 -26.58 -35.99 -15.58
N HIS A 173 -26.40 -36.10 -14.27
CA HIS A 173 -27.02 -37.15 -13.46
C HIS A 173 -28.54 -37.04 -13.46
N LEU A 174 -29.09 -35.83 -13.27
CA LEU A 174 -30.51 -35.56 -13.40
C LEU A 174 -31.00 -35.91 -14.81
N CYS A 175 -30.34 -35.43 -15.87
CA CYS A 175 -30.72 -35.78 -17.24
C CYS A 175 -30.74 -37.29 -17.47
N ARG A 176 -29.74 -38.03 -16.97
CA ARG A 176 -29.68 -39.50 -17.05
C ARG A 176 -30.78 -40.17 -16.23
N PHE A 177 -31.05 -39.67 -15.02
CA PHE A 177 -32.08 -40.18 -14.11
C PHE A 177 -33.48 -39.98 -14.70
N TRP A 178 -33.79 -38.78 -15.16
CA TRP A 178 -35.02 -38.45 -15.88
C TRP A 178 -35.20 -39.34 -17.11
N ARG A 179 -34.15 -39.56 -17.92
CA ARG A 179 -34.20 -40.50 -19.06
C ARG A 179 -34.42 -41.97 -18.65
N ARG A 180 -33.91 -42.40 -17.49
CA ARG A 180 -34.17 -43.77 -16.98
C ARG A 180 -35.63 -43.93 -16.57
N ILE A 181 -36.19 -42.97 -15.83
CA ILE A 181 -37.60 -43.01 -15.41
C ILE A 181 -38.53 -43.00 -16.63
N HIS A 182 -38.29 -42.12 -17.61
CA HIS A 182 -39.17 -42.02 -18.77
C HIS A 182 -39.17 -43.26 -19.67
N ARG A 183 -38.07 -44.03 -19.70
CA ARG A 183 -38.00 -45.32 -20.42
C ARG A 183 -38.64 -46.50 -19.66
N GLY A 184 -39.06 -46.29 -18.41
CA GLY A 184 -39.75 -47.28 -17.59
C GLY A 184 -41.28 -47.37 -17.80
N ARG A 185 -41.86 -46.62 -18.75
CA ARG A 185 -43.28 -46.72 -19.12
C ARG A 185 -43.46 -47.48 -20.46
N LEU A 186 -43.03 -48.74 -20.51
CA LEU A 186 -43.58 -49.68 -21.48
C LEU A 186 -45.00 -50.06 -21.03
N SER A 187 -45.97 -49.78 -21.89
CA SER A 187 -47.39 -50.02 -21.67
C SER A 187 -47.67 -51.50 -21.35
N ARG A 188 -48.48 -51.75 -20.30
CA ARG A 188 -49.00 -53.06 -19.86
C ARG A 188 -49.91 -53.71 -20.94
N ARG A 189 -49.37 -54.13 -22.09
CA ARG A 189 -50.16 -54.74 -23.19
C ARG A 189 -49.96 -56.24 -23.43
N HIS A 190 -49.39 -56.98 -22.48
CA HIS A 190 -49.22 -58.46 -22.59
C HIS A 190 -49.69 -59.25 -21.35
N LEU A 191 -50.66 -58.75 -20.59
CA LEU A 191 -51.37 -59.56 -19.59
C LEU A 191 -52.78 -59.89 -20.11
N ARG A 192 -52.87 -60.92 -20.95
CA ARG A 192 -54.10 -61.66 -21.23
C ARG A 192 -53.76 -63.09 -21.59
#